data_AF-A0A0N9V8Z0-F1
#
_entry.id   AF-A0A0N9V8Z0-F1
#
_cell.length_a   1.000
_cell.length_b   1.000
_cell.length_c   1.000
_cell.angle_alpha   90.00
_cell.angle_beta   90.00
_cell.angle_gamma   90.00
#
_symmetry.space_group_name_H-M   'P 1'
#
loop_
_entity.id
_entity.type
_entity.pdbx_description
1 polymer ?
#
loop_
_entity_poly.entity_id
_entity_poly.type
_entity_poly.pdbx_seq_one_letter_code
_entity_poly.pdbx_strand_id
1 'polypeptide(L)'
;MKKYILGFILLIVGLSANAGQNKNEIKLPHGYQKEYVNSIKKQAYFIDQEEVRGNPSVIFTFVSDTTKNDMWFTTCQHSLDKGLPVFTCFTQQGQFGIDITSSGYNVIFRFEKPKEILSTQINYKIDNNKIMTLPVSAITSGIAAETFIRQLKEASVLNFSWKEGSQYKAEKINLNGLAESLFFAQKMIEVNN
;
A
#
# COMPACT_ATOMS: atom_id res chain seq x y z
N MET A 1 -45.64 -32.83 -47.70
CA MET A 1 -44.32 -33.35 -47.28
C MET A 1 -43.25 -32.30 -47.59
N LYS A 2 -42.48 -31.90 -46.57
CA LYS A 2 -41.20 -31.17 -46.57
C LYS A 2 -40.92 -30.15 -47.69
N LYS A 3 -40.74 -28.88 -47.31
CA LYS A 3 -39.46 -28.15 -47.49
C LYS A 3 -39.49 -26.86 -46.68
N TYR A 4 -38.64 -26.81 -45.65
CA TYR A 4 -38.33 -25.63 -44.85
C TYR A 4 -37.58 -24.62 -45.73
N ILE A 5 -38.09 -23.40 -45.84
CA ILE A 5 -37.39 -22.30 -46.53
C ILE A 5 -37.03 -21.25 -45.48
N LEU A 6 -35.75 -21.29 -45.13
CA LEU A 6 -34.85 -20.23 -44.71
C LEU A 6 -35.46 -19.08 -43.90
N GLY A 7 -35.26 -19.14 -42.59
CA GLY A 7 -35.16 -17.96 -41.75
C GLY A 7 -33.94 -17.15 -42.16
N PHE A 8 -34.16 -15.92 -42.61
CA PHE A 8 -33.11 -14.94 -42.83
C PHE A 8 -32.60 -14.48 -41.45
N ILE A 9 -31.46 -15.02 -41.03
CA ILE A 9 -30.66 -14.50 -39.93
C ILE A 9 -30.10 -13.16 -40.41
N LEU A 10 -30.68 -12.05 -39.94
CA LEU A 10 -30.02 -10.76 -40.10
C LEU A 10 -28.86 -10.69 -39.10
N LEU A 11 -27.65 -10.81 -39.66
CA LEU A 11 -26.42 -10.32 -39.07
C LEU A 11 -26.62 -8.87 -38.61
N ILE A 12 -26.57 -8.65 -37.30
CA ILE A 12 -25.92 -7.45 -36.78
C ILE A 12 -24.68 -7.97 -36.05
N VAL A 13 -23.63 -8.20 -36.84
CA VAL A 13 -22.27 -8.27 -36.32
C VAL A 13 -21.91 -6.83 -35.97
N GLY A 14 -22.44 -6.38 -34.83
CA GLY A 14 -21.84 -5.32 -34.07
C GLY A 14 -20.55 -5.89 -33.51
N LEU A 15 -19.47 -5.77 -34.28
CA LEU A 15 -18.12 -5.75 -33.72
C LEU A 15 -18.06 -4.49 -32.84
N SER A 16 -18.68 -4.52 -31.67
CA SER A 16 -18.08 -3.86 -30.52
C SER A 16 -16.78 -4.61 -30.31
N ALA A 17 -15.74 -4.13 -30.98
CA ALA A 17 -14.39 -4.26 -30.50
C ALA A 17 -14.39 -3.60 -29.11
N ASN A 18 -14.85 -4.35 -28.11
CA ASN A 18 -14.14 -4.36 -26.85
C ASN A 18 -12.77 -4.87 -27.25
N ALA A 19 -11.89 -3.94 -27.64
CA ALA A 19 -10.54 -4.00 -27.13
C ALA A 19 -10.75 -4.12 -25.62
N GLY A 20 -10.85 -5.36 -25.14
CA GLY A 20 -10.53 -5.68 -23.78
C GLY A 20 -9.10 -5.21 -23.67
N GLN A 21 -8.94 -3.94 -23.26
CA GLN A 21 -7.70 -3.52 -22.64
C GLN A 21 -7.48 -4.60 -21.60
N ASN A 22 -6.43 -5.39 -21.80
CA ASN A 22 -5.93 -6.31 -20.79
C ASN A 22 -6.05 -5.55 -19.47
N LYS A 23 -6.94 -5.97 -18.56
CA LYS A 23 -6.85 -5.50 -17.18
C LYS A 23 -5.41 -5.81 -16.82
N ASN A 24 -4.57 -4.77 -16.68
CA ASN A 24 -3.14 -4.93 -16.46
C ASN A 24 -2.97 -5.86 -15.27
N GLU A 25 -2.69 -7.12 -15.56
CA GLU A 25 -2.66 -8.16 -14.56
C GLU A 25 -1.44 -7.88 -13.71
N ILE A 26 -1.68 -7.50 -12.45
CA ILE A 26 -0.61 -7.21 -11.52
C ILE A 26 0.07 -8.53 -11.19
N LYS A 27 1.33 -8.65 -11.59
CA LYS A 27 2.15 -9.84 -11.39
C LYS A 27 2.70 -9.86 -9.97
N LEU A 28 2.53 -10.99 -9.30
CA LEU A 28 3.17 -11.22 -8.00
C LEU A 28 4.68 -11.50 -8.20
N PRO A 29 5.56 -11.04 -7.28
CA PRO A 29 6.97 -11.35 -7.32
C PRO A 29 7.23 -12.85 -7.16
N HIS A 30 8.28 -13.33 -7.82
CA HIS A 30 8.67 -14.73 -7.74
C HIS A 30 8.92 -15.16 -6.27
N GLY A 31 8.34 -16.30 -5.90
CA GLY A 31 8.49 -16.90 -4.56
C GLY A 31 7.41 -16.52 -3.56
N TYR A 32 6.54 -15.55 -3.86
CA TYR A 32 5.37 -15.26 -3.03
C TYR A 32 4.21 -16.19 -3.38
N GLN A 33 3.60 -16.76 -2.35
CA GLN A 33 2.36 -17.53 -2.43
C GLN A 33 1.19 -16.66 -2.00
N LYS A 34 -0.05 -17.11 -2.21
CA LYS A 34 -1.22 -16.33 -1.73
C LYS A 34 -1.30 -16.25 -0.22
N GLU A 35 -0.77 -17.25 0.47
CA GLU A 35 -0.74 -17.31 1.92
C GLU A 35 0.53 -17.98 2.40
N TYR A 36 0.97 -17.61 3.60
CA TYR A 36 2.10 -18.23 4.27
C TYR A 36 1.88 -18.16 5.78
N VAL A 37 2.15 -19.26 6.46
CA VAL A 37 2.08 -19.34 7.93
C VAL A 37 3.32 -20.04 8.46
N ASN A 38 4.00 -19.40 9.40
CA ASN A 38 5.10 -19.96 10.18
C ASN A 38 4.68 -20.09 11.64
N SER A 39 4.25 -21.29 12.04
CA SER A 39 3.78 -21.56 13.40
C SER A 39 4.86 -21.42 14.47
N ILE A 40 6.13 -21.67 14.13
CA ILE A 40 7.27 -21.57 15.06
C ILE A 40 7.56 -20.10 15.36
N LYS A 41 7.61 -19.26 14.32
CA LYS A 41 7.85 -17.81 14.45
C LYS A 41 6.58 -17.03 14.78
N LYS A 42 5.41 -17.67 14.73
CA LYS A 42 4.07 -17.05 14.83
C LYS A 42 3.88 -15.92 13.81
N GLN A 43 4.43 -16.08 12.62
CA GLN A 43 4.35 -15.09 11.55
C GLN A 43 3.42 -15.59 10.46
N ALA A 44 2.69 -14.69 9.81
CA ALA A 44 1.87 -15.03 8.66
C ALA A 44 1.80 -13.87 7.67
N TYR A 45 1.53 -14.20 6.41
CA TYR A 45 1.07 -13.22 5.45
C TYR A 45 -0.04 -13.77 4.56
N PHE A 46 -0.82 -12.84 4.01
CA PHE A 46 -1.91 -13.11 3.07
C PHE A 46 -1.84 -12.11 1.92
N ILE A 47 -2.10 -12.58 0.70
CA ILE A 47 -2.15 -11.78 -0.52
C ILE A 47 -3.51 -11.92 -1.16
N ASP A 48 -4.24 -10.81 -1.20
CA ASP A 48 -5.51 -10.70 -1.89
C ASP A 48 -5.35 -9.88 -3.17
N GLN A 49 -6.06 -10.29 -4.22
CA GLN A 49 -6.16 -9.58 -5.49
C GLN A 49 -7.60 -9.11 -5.65
N GLU A 50 -7.82 -7.81 -5.54
CA GLU A 50 -9.14 -7.20 -5.52
C GLU A 50 -9.18 -5.93 -6.38
N GLU A 51 -10.36 -5.32 -6.54
CA GLU A 51 -10.49 -3.99 -7.12
C GLU A 51 -10.70 -2.94 -6.01
N VAL A 52 -9.71 -2.07 -5.80
CA VAL A 52 -9.82 -0.95 -4.86
C VAL A 52 -10.14 0.31 -5.64
N ARG A 53 -11.32 0.89 -5.39
CA ARG A 53 -11.81 2.09 -6.10
C ARG A 53 -11.80 1.94 -7.63
N GLY A 54 -12.10 0.73 -8.12
CA GLY A 54 -12.15 0.40 -9.55
C GLY A 54 -10.79 0.12 -10.19
N ASN A 55 -9.69 0.09 -9.43
CA ASN A 55 -8.37 -0.30 -9.93
C ASN A 55 -8.02 -1.71 -9.44
N PRO A 56 -7.57 -2.62 -10.34
CA PRO A 56 -6.93 -3.86 -9.93
C PRO A 56 -5.83 -3.56 -8.92
N SER A 57 -5.85 -4.28 -7.81
CA SER A 57 -5.00 -4.04 -6.65
C SER A 57 -4.54 -5.36 -6.05
N VAL A 58 -3.34 -5.35 -5.48
CA VAL A 58 -2.80 -6.42 -4.65
C VAL A 58 -2.70 -5.91 -3.23
N ILE A 59 -3.30 -6.61 -2.27
CA ILE A 59 -3.25 -6.29 -0.85
C ILE A 59 -2.44 -7.39 -0.17
N PHE A 60 -1.29 -7.01 0.39
CA PHE A 60 -0.46 -7.87 1.23
C PHE A 60 -0.65 -7.50 2.69
N THR A 61 -1.14 -8.45 3.47
CA THR A 61 -1.29 -8.31 4.92
C THR A 61 -0.21 -9.12 5.60
N PHE A 62 0.64 -8.46 6.40
CA PHE A 62 1.69 -9.11 7.17
C PHE A 62 1.41 -9.06 8.67
N VAL A 63 1.55 -10.20 9.33
CA VAL A 63 1.36 -10.37 10.77
C VAL A 63 2.67 -10.88 11.37
N SER A 64 3.31 -10.04 12.20
CA SER A 64 4.59 -10.37 12.82
C SER A 64 4.49 -11.29 14.05
N ASP A 65 3.31 -11.33 14.68
CA ASP A 65 2.93 -12.23 15.77
C ASP A 65 1.43 -12.49 15.69
N THR A 66 1.01 -13.70 15.30
CA THR A 66 -0.40 -14.08 15.12
C THR A 66 -1.23 -14.06 16.41
N THR A 67 -0.60 -13.80 17.57
CA THR A 67 -1.30 -13.60 18.84
C THR A 67 -1.62 -12.13 19.15
N LYS A 68 -1.17 -11.20 18.29
CA LYS A 68 -1.35 -9.74 18.44
C LYS A 68 -2.15 -9.17 17.27
N ASN A 69 -2.82 -8.05 17.52
CA ASN A 69 -3.59 -7.32 16.52
C ASN A 69 -2.77 -6.24 15.78
N ASP A 70 -1.46 -6.44 15.65
CA ASP A 70 -0.57 -5.54 14.93
C ASP A 70 -0.29 -6.10 13.54
N MET A 71 -0.87 -5.48 12.52
CA MET A 71 -0.74 -5.90 11.13
C MET A 71 -0.29 -4.74 10.26
N TRP A 72 0.56 -5.06 9.29
CA TRP A 72 0.92 -4.15 8.21
C TRP A 72 0.12 -4.50 6.98
N PHE A 73 -0.51 -3.49 6.37
CA PHE A 73 -1.23 -3.62 5.12
C PHE A 73 -0.45 -2.91 4.02
N THR A 74 -0.17 -3.61 2.92
CA THR A 74 0.49 -3.06 1.75
C THR A 74 -0.41 -3.21 0.54
N THR A 75 -0.97 -2.10 0.07
CA THR A 75 -1.82 -2.09 -1.13
C THR A 75 -1.02 -1.59 -2.32
N CYS A 76 -0.91 -2.39 -3.38
CA CYS A 76 -0.20 -2.04 -4.61
C CYS A 76 -1.17 -2.00 -5.79
N GLN A 77 -1.09 -0.96 -6.62
CA GLN A 77 -1.96 -0.78 -7.79
C GLN A 77 -1.30 0.13 -8.83
N HIS A 78 -1.81 0.09 -10.06
CA HIS A 78 -1.54 1.16 -11.01
C HIS A 78 -2.33 2.41 -10.61
N SER A 79 -1.65 3.54 -10.51
CA SER A 79 -2.25 4.86 -10.28
C SER A 79 -1.79 5.84 -11.35
N LEU A 80 -2.38 7.04 -11.38
CA LEU A 80 -1.97 8.10 -12.29
C LEU A 80 -1.18 9.15 -11.49
N ASP A 81 0.10 9.35 -11.83
CA ASP A 81 0.88 10.50 -11.38
C ASP A 81 1.04 11.47 -12.55
N LYS A 82 0.48 12.68 -12.39
CA LYS A 82 0.42 13.71 -13.44
C LYS A 82 -0.12 13.19 -14.79
N GLY A 83 -1.04 12.23 -14.74
CA GLY A 83 -1.65 11.61 -15.93
C GLY A 83 -0.85 10.47 -16.56
N LEU A 84 0.31 10.12 -16.01
CA LEU A 84 1.09 8.95 -16.43
C LEU A 84 0.78 7.75 -15.53
N PRO A 85 0.54 6.56 -16.10
CA PRO A 85 0.37 5.35 -15.31
C PRO A 85 1.67 5.00 -14.60
N VAL A 86 1.62 4.91 -13.28
CA VAL A 86 2.74 4.51 -12.42
C VAL A 86 2.28 3.38 -11.52
N PHE A 87 3.15 2.42 -11.27
CA PHE A 87 2.87 1.37 -10.29
C PHE A 87 3.35 1.82 -8.91
N THR A 88 2.42 1.88 -7.95
CA THR A 88 2.71 2.37 -6.61
C THR A 88 2.19 1.40 -5.56
N CYS A 89 2.83 1.42 -4.40
CA CYS A 89 2.41 0.65 -3.23
C CYS A 89 2.25 1.59 -2.04
N PHE A 90 1.27 1.34 -1.18
CA PHE A 90 1.07 2.05 0.07
C PHE A 90 1.08 1.06 1.23
N THR A 91 2.09 1.18 2.10
CA THR A 91 2.25 0.34 3.30
C THR A 91 1.82 1.12 4.54
N GLN A 92 0.87 0.59 5.31
CA GLN A 92 0.23 1.30 6.41
C GLN A 92 0.02 0.44 7.66
N GLN A 93 -0.03 1.12 8.79
CA GLN A 93 -0.52 0.62 10.07
C GLN A 93 -1.14 1.80 10.84
N GLY A 94 -2.39 1.64 11.28
CA GLY A 94 -3.14 2.72 11.92
C GLY A 94 -3.23 3.95 10.99
N GLN A 95 -2.89 5.14 11.48
CA GLN A 95 -2.86 6.36 10.68
C GLN A 95 -1.47 6.70 10.10
N PHE A 96 -0.50 5.79 10.22
CA PHE A 96 0.82 5.93 9.63
C PHE A 96 0.91 5.16 8.32
N GLY A 97 1.46 5.78 7.29
CA GLY A 97 1.60 5.16 5.98
C GLY A 97 2.85 5.60 5.24
N ILE A 98 3.29 4.75 4.33
CA ILE A 98 4.46 4.96 3.48
C ILE A 98 4.01 4.64 2.05
N ASP A 99 4.02 5.66 1.21
CA ASP A 99 3.88 5.52 -0.23
C ASP A 99 5.24 5.17 -0.84
N ILE A 100 5.27 4.11 -1.65
CA ILE A 100 6.46 3.56 -2.28
C ILE A 100 6.25 3.62 -3.80
N THR A 101 7.21 4.24 -4.48
CA THR A 101 7.25 4.38 -5.93
C THR A 101 8.63 3.97 -6.44
N SER A 102 8.81 3.90 -7.75
CA SER A 102 10.14 3.73 -8.36
C SER A 102 11.12 4.87 -8.01
N SER A 103 10.60 6.03 -7.59
CA SER A 103 11.38 7.22 -7.22
C SER A 103 11.67 7.32 -5.71
N GLY A 104 11.31 6.31 -4.92
CA GLY A 104 11.56 6.26 -3.48
C GLY A 104 10.30 6.29 -2.62
N TYR A 105 10.44 6.83 -1.40
CA TYR A 105 9.44 6.74 -0.33
C TYR A 105 8.85 8.11 0.02
N ASN A 106 7.54 8.22 0.15
CA ASN A 106 6.89 9.32 0.86
C ASN A 106 6.29 8.80 2.16
N VAL A 107 6.68 9.40 3.28
CA VAL A 107 6.16 9.03 4.60
C VAL A 107 5.02 9.97 4.95
N ILE A 108 3.88 9.45 5.39
CA ILE A 108 2.68 10.21 5.69
C ILE A 108 2.18 9.81 7.08
N PHE A 109 1.98 10.81 7.93
CA PHE A 109 1.27 10.69 9.19
C PHE A 109 -0.16 11.20 8.99
N ARG A 110 -1.15 10.57 9.62
CA ARG A 110 -2.56 10.96 9.51
C ARG A 110 -3.05 10.96 8.06
N PHE A 111 -2.73 9.90 7.30
CA PHE A 111 -3.11 9.81 5.88
C PHE A 111 -4.64 9.88 5.65
N GLU A 112 -5.45 9.55 6.65
CA GLU A 112 -6.92 9.70 6.63
C GLU A 112 -7.39 11.17 6.62
N LYS A 113 -6.50 12.12 6.93
CA LYS A 113 -6.77 13.57 6.96
C LYS A 113 -5.94 14.30 5.89
N PRO A 114 -6.13 14.02 4.59
CA PRO A 114 -5.25 14.52 3.54
C PRO A 114 -5.19 16.06 3.46
N LYS A 115 -6.29 16.75 3.81
CA LYS A 115 -6.36 18.22 3.81
C LYS A 115 -5.52 18.88 4.92
N GLU A 116 -5.12 18.11 5.93
CA GLU A 116 -4.39 18.61 7.11
C GLU A 116 -2.89 18.29 7.05
N ILE A 117 -2.43 17.55 6.03
CA ILE A 117 -1.04 17.09 5.93
C ILE A 117 -0.06 18.26 5.95
N LEU A 118 -0.35 19.32 5.18
CA LEU A 118 0.54 20.47 5.03
C LEU A 118 0.45 21.49 6.18
N SER A 119 -0.48 21.32 7.12
CA SER A 119 -0.74 22.28 8.19
C SER A 119 -0.58 21.70 9.60
N THR A 120 -0.46 20.38 9.73
CA THR A 120 -0.36 19.72 11.03
C THR A 120 1.09 19.34 11.33
N GLN A 121 1.62 19.90 12.41
CA GLN A 121 2.89 19.52 12.99
C GLN A 121 2.79 18.14 13.68
N ILE A 122 3.80 17.29 13.48
CA ILE A 122 3.90 15.98 14.11
C ILE A 122 5.11 15.95 15.03
N ASN A 123 4.92 15.54 16.28
CA ASN A 123 6.01 15.15 17.15
C ASN A 123 6.13 13.63 17.14
N TYR A 124 7.30 13.08 16.83
CA TYR A 124 7.52 11.65 16.76
C TYR A 124 8.71 11.21 17.61
N LYS A 125 8.70 9.93 17.98
CA LYS A 125 9.75 9.26 18.74
C LYS A 125 9.89 7.82 18.24
N ILE A 126 11.08 7.46 17.79
CA ILE A 126 11.45 6.09 17.41
C ILE A 126 12.09 5.43 18.64
N ASP A 127 11.53 4.31 19.08
CA ASP A 127 11.89 3.61 20.31
C ASP A 127 12.07 4.57 21.51
N ASN A 128 13.25 4.54 22.15
CA ASN A 128 13.58 5.37 23.30
C ASN A 128 14.41 6.61 22.94
N ASN A 129 14.49 6.96 21.66
CA ASN A 129 15.26 8.11 21.19
C ASN A 129 14.61 9.45 21.55
N LYS A 130 15.27 10.56 21.20
CA LYS A 130 14.76 11.91 21.41
C LYS A 130 13.48 12.15 20.59
N ILE A 131 12.57 12.94 21.13
CA ILE A 131 11.40 13.43 20.38
C ILE A 131 11.89 14.42 19.31
N MET A 132 11.41 14.20 18.10
CA MET A 132 11.67 15.04 16.93
C MET A 132 10.34 15.63 16.45
N THR A 133 10.42 16.74 15.72
CA THR A 133 9.25 17.47 15.24
C THR A 133 9.34 17.68 13.74
N LEU A 134 8.28 17.31 13.03
CA LEU A 134 8.06 17.66 11.64
C LEU A 134 7.09 18.84 11.55
N PRO A 135 7.39 19.88 10.76
CA PRO A 135 6.50 21.03 10.60
C PRO A 135 5.19 20.68 9.89
N VAL A 136 5.18 19.57 9.14
CA VAL A 136 4.03 19.03 8.40
C VAL A 136 3.93 17.53 8.66
N SER A 137 2.77 16.93 8.39
CA SER A 137 2.51 15.51 8.64
C SER A 137 3.00 14.58 7.54
N ALA A 138 4.13 14.92 6.93
CA ALA A 138 4.75 14.12 5.88
C ALA A 138 6.26 14.36 5.79
N ILE A 139 6.97 13.36 5.25
CA ILE A 139 8.35 13.47 4.78
C ILE A 139 8.33 13.06 3.31
N THR A 140 8.60 14.02 2.42
CA THR A 140 8.64 13.78 0.97
C THR A 140 9.86 12.97 0.58
N SER A 141 9.77 12.28 -0.57
CA SER A 141 10.87 11.48 -1.12
C SER A 141 12.18 12.27 -1.22
N GLY A 142 13.28 11.55 -0.98
CA GLY A 142 14.64 12.06 -0.87
C GLY A 142 15.37 11.49 0.35
N ILE A 143 16.58 12.00 0.59
CA ILE A 143 17.51 11.48 1.62
C ILE A 143 16.88 11.45 3.02
N ALA A 144 16.03 12.43 3.34
CA ALA A 144 15.36 12.50 4.63
C ALA A 144 14.37 11.33 4.83
N ALA A 145 13.54 11.04 3.82
CA ALA A 145 12.62 9.90 3.87
C ALA A 145 13.39 8.57 3.90
N GLU A 146 14.42 8.40 3.08
CA GLU A 146 15.25 7.19 3.06
C GLU A 146 15.93 6.93 4.41
N THR A 147 16.50 7.97 5.02
CA THR A 147 17.12 7.88 6.35
C THR A 147 16.10 7.51 7.40
N PHE A 148 14.92 8.12 7.36
CA PHE A 148 13.83 7.83 8.28
C PHE A 148 13.36 6.37 8.14
N ILE A 149 13.13 5.89 6.92
CA ILE A 149 12.74 4.50 6.66
C ILE A 149 13.81 3.51 7.13
N ARG A 150 15.09 3.80 6.88
CA ARG A 150 16.19 2.95 7.37
C ARG A 150 16.16 2.82 8.89
N GLN A 151 15.95 3.92 9.60
CA GLN A 151 15.80 3.90 11.06
C GLN A 151 14.58 3.08 11.50
N LEU A 152 13.44 3.21 10.81
CA LEU A 152 12.23 2.46 11.16
C LEU A 152 12.38 0.94 10.94
N LYS A 153 13.13 0.51 9.91
CA LYS A 153 13.37 -0.92 9.63
C LYS A 153 14.15 -1.63 10.74
N GLU A 154 14.94 -0.89 11.51
CA GLU A 154 15.77 -1.42 12.62
C GLU A 154 15.12 -1.22 14.00
N ALA A 155 14.04 -0.45 14.07
CA ALA A 155 13.36 -0.07 15.30
C ALA A 155 12.19 -1.01 15.64
N SER A 156 11.72 -0.95 16.89
CA SER A 156 10.58 -1.75 17.35
C SER A 156 9.27 -0.96 17.41
N VAL A 157 9.33 0.34 17.71
CA VAL A 157 8.16 1.18 17.94
C VAL A 157 8.35 2.58 17.36
N LEU A 158 7.31 3.11 16.73
CA LEU A 158 7.17 4.52 16.42
C LEU A 158 5.99 5.09 17.22
N ASN A 159 6.25 6.11 18.02
CA ASN A 159 5.19 6.90 18.65
C ASN A 159 5.12 8.24 17.93
N PHE A 160 3.92 8.73 17.61
CA PHE A 160 3.74 10.07 17.09
C PHE A 160 2.52 10.74 17.70
N SER A 161 2.53 12.07 17.72
CA SER A 161 1.48 12.89 18.33
C SER A 161 1.29 14.19 17.58
N TRP A 162 0.07 14.72 17.67
CA TRP A 162 -0.35 15.95 17.03
C TRP A 162 -1.32 16.70 17.92
N LYS A 163 -1.47 18.00 17.66
CA LYS A 163 -2.46 18.82 18.34
C LYS A 163 -3.80 18.73 17.60
N GLU A 164 -4.87 18.45 18.32
CA GLU A 164 -6.24 18.43 17.82
C GLU A 164 -7.09 19.34 18.71
N GLY A 165 -7.39 20.55 18.21
CA GLY A 165 -8.01 21.61 19.01
C GLY A 165 -7.12 22.03 20.18
N SER A 166 -7.64 21.88 21.41
CA SER A 166 -6.91 22.19 22.64
C SER A 166 -6.11 21.02 23.22
N GLN A 167 -6.26 19.81 22.69
CA GLN A 167 -5.66 18.59 23.23
C GLN A 167 -4.60 18.02 22.29
N TYR A 168 -3.75 17.15 22.83
CA TYR A 168 -2.87 16.31 22.03
C TYR A 168 -3.49 14.93 21.85
N LYS A 169 -3.38 14.40 20.64
CA LYS A 169 -3.60 12.99 20.32
C LYS A 169 -2.28 12.33 20.03
N ALA A 170 -2.20 11.03 20.27
CA ALA A 170 -1.01 10.24 20.03
C ALA A 170 -1.36 8.84 19.56
N GLU A 171 -0.45 8.25 18.83
CA GLU A 171 -0.56 6.90 18.30
C GLU A 171 0.79 6.19 18.43
N LYS A 172 0.72 4.89 18.66
CA LYS A 172 1.87 4.00 18.82
C LYS A 172 1.77 2.91 17.77
N ILE A 173 2.79 2.82 16.93
CA ILE A 173 2.93 1.89 15.82
C ILE A 173 3.96 0.83 16.20
N ASN A 174 3.63 -0.43 15.96
CA ASN A 174 4.54 -1.55 16.12
C ASN A 174 5.29 -1.79 14.81
N LEU A 175 6.59 -1.53 14.80
CA LEU A 175 7.39 -1.60 13.58
C LEU A 175 7.76 -3.04 13.17
N ASN A 176 7.43 -4.04 13.99
CA ASN A 176 7.63 -5.44 13.63
C ASN A 176 6.82 -5.79 12.36
N GLY A 177 7.52 -6.22 11.32
CA GLY A 177 6.93 -6.55 10.03
C GLY A 177 7.03 -5.44 8.98
N LEU A 178 7.37 -4.20 9.37
CA LEU A 178 7.55 -3.11 8.43
C LEU A 178 8.60 -3.44 7.36
N ALA A 179 9.72 -4.02 7.76
CA ALA A 179 10.79 -4.39 6.83
C ALA A 179 10.31 -5.38 5.76
N GLU A 180 9.50 -6.36 6.14
CA GLU A 180 8.93 -7.36 5.22
C GLU A 180 7.91 -6.72 4.28
N SER A 181 7.00 -5.91 4.81
CA SER A 181 6.00 -5.18 4.01
C SER A 181 6.64 -4.23 2.99
N LEU A 182 7.70 -3.51 3.39
CA LEU A 182 8.45 -2.67 2.46
C LEU A 182 9.23 -3.49 1.44
N PHE A 183 9.79 -4.63 1.82
CA PHE A 183 10.47 -5.53 0.89
C PHE A 183 9.51 -6.08 -0.17
N PHE A 184 8.32 -6.52 0.24
CA PHE A 184 7.25 -6.91 -0.68
C PHE A 184 6.87 -5.77 -1.63
N ALA A 185 6.61 -4.56 -1.10
CA ALA A 185 6.25 -3.39 -1.91
C ALA A 185 7.31 -3.06 -2.97
N GLN A 186 8.60 -3.09 -2.59
CA GLN A 186 9.69 -2.85 -3.52
C GLN A 186 9.73 -3.90 -4.63
N LYS A 187 9.55 -5.19 -4.29
CA LYS A 187 9.49 -6.28 -5.27
C LYS A 187 8.29 -6.15 -6.21
N MET A 188 7.13 -5.72 -5.70
CA MET A 188 5.96 -5.43 -6.51
C MET A 188 6.24 -4.33 -7.54
N ILE A 189 6.90 -3.25 -7.13
CA ILE A 189 7.30 -2.16 -8.03
C ILE A 189 8.31 -2.63 -9.08
N GLU A 190 9.33 -3.41 -8.69
CA GLU A 190 10.33 -3.94 -9.63
C GLU A 190 9.71 -4.80 -10.75
N VAL A 191 8.62 -5.52 -10.47
CA VAL A 191 8.01 -6.47 -11.42
C VAL A 191 6.90 -5.83 -12.28
N ASN A 192 6.29 -4.73 -11.82
CA ASN A 192 5.09 -4.15 -12.44
C ASN A 192 5.27 -2.70 -12.96
N ASN A 193 6.44 -2.11 -12.77
CA ASN A 193 6.76 -0.76 -13.23
C ASN A 193 7.50 -0.73 -14.57
#